data_AF-A0A9X3ESG6-F1
#
_entry.id   AF-A0A9X3ESG6-F1
#
_cell.length_a   1.000
_cell.length_b   1.000
_cell.length_c   1.000
_cell.angle_alpha   90.00
_cell.angle_beta   90.00
_cell.angle_gamma   90.00
#
_symmetry.space_group_name_H-M   'P 1'
#
loop_
_entity.id
_entity.type
_entity.pdbx_description
1 polymer ?
#
loop_
_entity_poly.entity_id
_entity_poly.type
_entity_poly.pdbx_seq_one_letter_code
_entity_poly.pdbx_strand_id
1 'polypeptide(L)'
;MSLFANIEHLAAAPGVVAVTIDSPNHPRGFRGVDSWSPVLDASLQLFGQTGEDTIRLVIGQHTVIIQKEHGDTVAVVLPTGHAIAKSLRRMIRRLAKKERGPVTTARAPQAPTEQPSAGTSEPSPLDRPEAA
;
A
#
# COMPACT_ATOMS: atom_id res chain seq x y z
N MET A 1 -7.50 -8.84 -10.98
CA MET A 1 -8.40 -9.20 -9.88
C MET A 1 -8.95 -7.92 -9.28
N SER A 2 -10.24 -7.86 -8.97
CA SER A 2 -10.89 -6.70 -8.37
C SER A 2 -10.72 -6.72 -6.85
N LEU A 3 -10.95 -5.57 -6.20
CA LEU A 3 -10.89 -5.49 -4.76
C LEU A 3 -12.01 -6.31 -4.09
N PHE A 4 -13.17 -6.42 -4.74
CA PHE A 4 -14.27 -7.30 -4.35
C PHE A 4 -13.84 -8.76 -4.17
N ALA A 5 -13.02 -9.29 -5.08
CA ALA A 5 -12.52 -10.68 -5.01
C ALA A 5 -11.61 -10.95 -3.79
N ASN A 6 -11.12 -9.89 -3.13
CA ASN A 6 -10.20 -9.97 -2.00
C ASN A 6 -10.85 -9.63 -0.66
N ILE A 7 -12.19 -9.51 -0.60
CA ILE A 7 -12.91 -9.17 0.64
C ILE A 7 -12.60 -10.15 1.79
N GLU A 8 -12.49 -11.44 1.48
CA GLU A 8 -12.17 -12.49 2.47
C GLU A 8 -10.78 -12.28 3.07
N HIS A 9 -9.81 -11.84 2.26
CA HIS A 9 -8.45 -11.58 2.73
C HIS A 9 -8.40 -10.37 3.68
N LEU A 10 -9.18 -9.32 3.38
CA LEU A 10 -9.31 -8.17 4.29
C LEU A 10 -10.03 -8.57 5.59
N ALA A 11 -11.09 -9.36 5.50
CA ALA A 11 -11.85 -9.83 6.66
C ALA A 11 -11.03 -10.74 7.58
N ALA A 12 -10.16 -11.58 7.00
CA ALA A 12 -9.27 -12.48 7.75
C ALA A 12 -8.07 -11.76 8.40
N ALA A 13 -7.85 -10.47 8.11
CA ALA A 13 -6.70 -9.75 8.62
C ALA A 13 -6.84 -9.50 10.14
N PRO A 14 -5.78 -9.74 10.95
CA PRO A 14 -5.87 -9.63 12.40
C PRO A 14 -6.38 -8.26 12.87
N GLY A 15 -7.44 -8.28 13.67
CA GLY A 15 -8.11 -7.12 14.26
C GLY A 15 -8.98 -6.30 13.29
N VAL A 16 -9.31 -6.85 12.12
CA VAL A 16 -10.50 -6.43 11.38
C VAL A 16 -11.72 -7.08 12.03
N VAL A 17 -12.73 -6.26 12.34
CA VAL A 17 -14.00 -6.71 12.95
C VAL A 17 -15.08 -6.91 11.89
N ALA A 18 -15.12 -6.00 10.93
CA ALA A 18 -16.04 -6.05 9.81
C ALA A 18 -15.47 -5.27 8.62
N VAL A 19 -15.88 -5.66 7.42
CA VAL A 19 -15.52 -5.01 6.18
C VAL A 19 -16.72 -5.01 5.23
N THR A 20 -16.90 -3.91 4.52
CA THR A 20 -17.80 -3.85 3.36
C THR A 20 -17.11 -3.23 2.16
N ILE A 21 -17.50 -3.68 0.97
CA ILE A 21 -17.02 -3.18 -0.31
C ILE A 21 -18.25 -2.82 -1.15
N ASP A 22 -18.28 -1.57 -1.59
CA ASP A 22 -19.26 -1.03 -2.52
C ASP A 22 -18.56 -0.80 -3.87
N SER A 23 -18.95 -1.56 -4.87
CA SER A 23 -18.37 -1.51 -6.22
C SER A 23 -19.47 -1.21 -7.23
N PRO A 24 -19.24 -0.38 -8.24
CA PRO A 24 -20.23 -0.13 -9.29
C PRO A 24 -20.55 -1.38 -10.13
N ASN A 25 -19.65 -2.38 -10.13
CA ASN A 25 -19.74 -3.56 -10.99
C ASN A 25 -20.21 -4.83 -10.25
N HIS A 26 -20.31 -4.79 -8.92
CA HIS A 26 -20.64 -5.95 -8.09
C HIS A 26 -21.63 -5.58 -6.99
N PRO A 27 -22.52 -6.51 -6.60
CA PRO A 27 -23.37 -6.29 -5.43
C PRO A 27 -22.50 -6.04 -4.20
N ARG A 28 -23.01 -5.26 -3.25
CA ARG A 28 -22.30 -4.93 -2.00
C ARG A 28 -21.82 -6.19 -1.30
N GLY A 29 -20.53 -6.23 -1.03
CA GLY A 29 -19.90 -7.29 -0.23
C GLY A 29 -19.85 -6.90 1.23
N PHE A 30 -20.17 -7.82 2.14
CA PHE A 30 -20.01 -7.63 3.58
C PHE A 30 -19.43 -8.90 4.21
N ARG A 31 -18.49 -8.72 5.15
CA ARG A 31 -17.92 -9.79 5.98
C ARG A 31 -17.62 -9.27 7.38
N GLY A 32 -17.67 -10.18 8.36
CA GLY A 32 -17.38 -9.89 9.76
C GLY A 32 -18.63 -9.91 10.64
N VAL A 33 -18.62 -9.14 11.72
CA VAL A 33 -19.70 -9.16 12.71
C VAL A 33 -20.95 -8.40 12.21
N ASP A 34 -22.08 -9.10 12.05
CA ASP A 34 -23.31 -8.58 11.42
C ASP A 34 -23.85 -7.28 12.05
N SER A 35 -23.65 -7.08 13.36
CA SER A 35 -24.09 -5.86 14.05
C SER A 35 -23.44 -4.58 13.48
N TRP A 36 -22.34 -4.70 12.75
CA TRP A 36 -21.66 -3.58 12.10
C TRP A 36 -22.21 -3.25 10.71
N SER A 37 -22.98 -4.14 10.07
CA SER A 37 -23.56 -3.87 8.75
C SER A 37 -24.31 -2.54 8.68
N PRO A 38 -25.31 -2.24 9.55
CA PRO A 38 -26.04 -0.97 9.45
C PRO A 38 -25.15 0.26 9.73
N VAL A 39 -24.13 0.11 10.58
CA VAL A 39 -23.18 1.19 10.88
C VAL A 39 -22.30 1.47 9.66
N LEU A 40 -21.83 0.44 8.98
CA LEU A 40 -21.05 0.56 7.75
C LEU A 40 -21.88 1.15 6.61
N ASP A 41 -23.15 0.78 6.49
CA ASP A 41 -24.05 1.35 5.49
C ASP A 41 -24.24 2.86 5.70
N ALA A 42 -24.52 3.28 6.94
CA ALA A 42 -24.63 4.69 7.29
C ALA A 42 -23.29 5.44 7.09
N SER A 43 -22.17 4.79 7.40
CA SER A 43 -20.83 5.36 7.21
C SER A 43 -20.52 5.61 5.73
N LEU A 44 -20.94 4.72 4.84
CA LEU A 44 -20.81 4.89 3.38
C LEU A 44 -21.70 6.03 2.85
N GLN A 45 -22.91 6.16 3.37
CA GLN A 45 -23.79 7.29 3.03
C GLN A 45 -23.17 8.63 3.44
N LEU A 46 -22.59 8.70 4.64
CA LEU A 46 -21.88 9.89 5.12
C LEU A 46 -20.65 10.18 4.22
N PHE A 47 -19.87 9.16 3.88
CA PHE A 47 -18.72 9.28 2.98
C PHE A 47 -19.11 9.87 1.61
N GLY A 48 -20.24 9.46 1.05
CA GLY A 48 -20.75 10.01 -0.20
C GLY A 48 -20.99 11.53 -0.18
N GLN A 49 -21.14 12.13 1.01
CA GLN A 49 -21.38 13.56 1.18
C GLN A 49 -20.09 14.38 1.40
N THR A 50 -18.96 13.74 1.69
CA THR A 50 -17.72 14.47 2.04
C THR A 50 -16.91 14.91 0.83
N GLY A 51 -17.03 14.22 -0.31
CA GLY A 51 -16.19 14.44 -1.49
C GLY A 51 -14.72 14.03 -1.32
N GLU A 52 -14.37 13.45 -0.17
CA GLU A 52 -13.01 13.01 0.16
C GLU A 52 -12.73 11.60 -0.39
N ASP A 53 -11.47 11.28 -0.65
CA ASP A 53 -11.07 9.92 -1.05
C ASP A 53 -10.90 8.98 0.15
N THR A 54 -10.78 9.53 1.35
CA THR A 54 -10.64 8.75 2.58
C THR A 54 -11.18 9.50 3.76
N ILE A 55 -11.99 8.84 4.59
CA ILE A 55 -12.38 9.36 5.90
C ILE A 55 -12.10 8.34 6.99
N ARG A 56 -11.95 8.86 8.21
CA ARG A 56 -11.82 8.07 9.43
C ARG A 56 -12.91 8.49 10.39
N LEU A 57 -13.74 7.54 10.79
CA LEU A 57 -14.77 7.73 11.81
C LEU A 57 -14.33 6.98 13.08
N VAL A 58 -14.55 7.59 14.23
CA VAL A 58 -14.33 6.94 15.54
C VAL A 58 -15.68 6.78 16.21
N ILE A 59 -16.06 5.54 16.50
CA ILE A 59 -17.36 5.17 17.07
C ILE A 59 -17.08 4.31 18.31
N GLY A 60 -17.22 4.93 19.49
CA GLY A 60 -16.85 4.30 20.75
C GLY A 60 -15.38 3.86 20.75
N GLN A 61 -15.14 2.56 20.94
CA GLN A 61 -13.81 1.94 20.94
C GLN A 61 -13.35 1.42 19.57
N HIS A 62 -14.08 1.76 18.50
CA HIS A 62 -13.77 1.29 17.16
C HIS A 62 -13.50 2.45 16.22
N THR A 63 -12.72 2.17 15.19
CA THR A 63 -12.43 3.08 14.10
C THR A 63 -12.90 2.46 12.80
N VAL A 64 -13.68 3.23 12.04
CA VAL A 64 -14.08 2.90 10.68
C VAL A 64 -13.20 3.70 9.73
N ILE A 65 -12.44 3.01 8.89
CA ILE A 65 -11.66 3.63 7.82
C ILE A 65 -12.39 3.35 6.52
N ILE A 66 -12.75 4.43 5.81
CA ILE A 66 -13.41 4.36 4.51
C ILE A 66 -12.48 4.94 3.48
N GLN A 67 -12.28 4.23 2.38
CA GLN A 67 -11.35 4.61 1.34
C GLN A 67 -11.92 4.26 -0.03
N LYS A 68 -11.84 5.22 -0.95
CA LYS A 68 -12.13 5.03 -2.36
C LYS A 68 -10.85 4.66 -3.10
N GLU A 69 -10.88 3.59 -3.88
CA GLU A 69 -9.78 3.15 -4.74
C GLU A 69 -10.30 2.65 -6.08
N HIS A 70 -9.84 3.25 -7.17
CA HIS A 70 -10.17 2.82 -8.54
C HIS A 70 -11.68 2.66 -8.83
N GLY A 71 -12.53 3.42 -8.13
CA GLY A 71 -14.00 3.36 -8.25
C GLY A 71 -14.68 2.43 -7.25
N ASP A 72 -13.94 1.57 -6.56
CA ASP A 72 -14.44 0.75 -5.46
C ASP A 72 -14.31 1.54 -4.14
N THR A 73 -15.33 1.47 -3.29
CA THR A 73 -15.30 2.05 -1.94
C THR A 73 -15.22 0.94 -0.91
N VAL A 74 -14.29 1.05 0.02
CA VAL A 74 -14.03 0.05 1.06
C VAL A 74 -14.21 0.69 2.40
N ALA A 75 -14.99 0.07 3.28
CA ALA A 75 -15.08 0.48 4.68
C ALA A 75 -14.67 -0.68 5.59
N VAL A 76 -13.75 -0.42 6.51
CA VAL A 76 -13.16 -1.41 7.41
C VAL A 76 -13.29 -0.95 8.85
N VAL A 77 -13.80 -1.83 9.71
CA VAL A 77 -13.91 -1.63 11.15
C VAL A 77 -12.76 -2.33 11.85
N LEU A 78 -12.12 -1.63 12.78
CA LEU A 78 -11.09 -2.17 13.66
C LEU A 78 -11.19 -1.54 15.05
N PRO A 79 -10.67 -2.17 16.12
CA PRO A 79 -10.52 -1.53 17.41
C PRO A 79 -9.63 -0.28 17.29
N THR A 80 -10.01 0.81 17.97
CA THR A 80 -9.23 2.05 17.96
C THR A 80 -7.84 1.81 18.53
N GLY A 81 -6.82 2.30 17.82
CA GLY A 81 -5.41 2.07 18.19
C GLY A 81 -4.84 0.74 17.69
N HIS A 82 -5.62 -0.10 17.03
CA HIS A 82 -5.11 -1.36 16.50
C HIS A 82 -4.04 -1.13 15.43
N ALA A 83 -2.95 -1.88 15.51
CA ALA A 83 -1.73 -1.65 14.73
C ALA A 83 -1.95 -1.82 13.21
N ILE A 84 -2.95 -2.60 12.80
CA ILE A 84 -3.23 -2.84 11.37
C ILE A 84 -3.63 -1.56 10.63
N ALA A 85 -4.16 -0.56 11.33
CA ALA A 85 -4.56 0.72 10.73
C ALA A 85 -3.40 1.37 9.94
N LYS A 86 -2.16 1.15 10.39
CA LYS A 86 -0.95 1.68 9.76
C LYS A 86 -0.70 1.08 8.37
N SER A 87 -0.99 -0.20 8.19
CA SER A 87 -0.75 -0.93 6.92
C SER A 87 -2.00 -1.02 6.04
N LEU A 88 -3.19 -0.88 6.60
CA LEU A 88 -4.47 -1.15 5.93
C LEU A 88 -4.65 -0.35 4.63
N ARG A 89 -4.37 0.96 4.65
CA ARG A 89 -4.46 1.81 3.44
C ARG A 89 -3.56 1.30 2.31
N ARG A 90 -2.36 0.82 2.65
CA ARG A 90 -1.42 0.23 1.68
C ARG A 90 -1.94 -1.13 1.20
N MET A 91 -2.57 -1.91 2.07
CA MET A 91 -3.15 -3.21 1.75
C MET A 91 -4.30 -3.07 0.76
N ILE A 92 -5.30 -2.22 1.06
CA ILE A 92 -6.43 -1.89 0.18
C ILE A 92 -5.94 -1.46 -1.21
N ARG A 93 -4.99 -0.52 -1.27
CA ARG A 93 -4.38 -0.08 -2.54
C ARG A 93 -3.69 -1.18 -3.33
N ARG A 94 -3.09 -2.16 -2.65
CA ARG A 94 -2.40 -3.28 -3.31
C ARG A 94 -3.40 -4.28 -3.87
N LEU A 95 -4.45 -4.59 -3.10
CA LEU A 95 -5.51 -5.50 -3.50
C LEU A 95 -6.36 -4.92 -4.65
N ALA A 96 -6.50 -3.60 -4.71
CA ALA A 96 -7.19 -2.91 -5.80
C ALA A 96 -6.39 -2.88 -7.13
N LYS A 97 -5.06 -3.06 -7.08
CA LYS A 97 -4.22 -3.02 -8.29
C LYS A 97 -4.20 -4.39 -8.96
N LYS A 98 -4.47 -4.41 -10.28
CA LYS A 98 -4.22 -5.57 -11.16
C LYS A 98 -2.78 -6.06 -10.93
N GLU A 99 -2.60 -7.37 -10.76
CA GLU A 99 -1.28 -7.99 -10.55
C GLU A 99 -0.27 -7.40 -11.54
N ARG A 100 0.78 -6.76 -11.01
CA ARG A 100 1.94 -6.43 -11.82
C ARG A 100 2.56 -7.76 -12.23
N GLY A 101 2.68 -7.97 -13.53
CA GLY A 101 3.40 -9.12 -14.07
C GLY A 101 4.82 -9.23 -13.49
N PRO A 102 5.48 -10.38 -13.66
CA PRO A 102 6.77 -10.67 -13.03
C PRO A 102 7.74 -9.51 -13.26
N VAL A 103 8.38 -9.05 -12.18
CA VAL A 103 9.50 -8.12 -12.30
C VAL A 103 10.59 -8.86 -13.07
N THR A 104 10.71 -8.60 -14.36
CA THR A 104 11.88 -9.03 -15.13
C THR A 104 13.07 -8.26 -14.58
N THR A 105 13.75 -8.81 -13.58
CA THR A 105 15.13 -8.43 -13.27
C THR A 105 16.01 -8.91 -14.40
N ALA A 106 15.96 -8.24 -15.55
CA ALA A 106 16.99 -8.35 -16.55
C ALA A 106 18.21 -7.55 -16.05
N ARG A 107 18.94 -8.11 -15.09
CA ARG A 107 20.33 -7.70 -14.87
C ARG A 107 21.15 -8.44 -15.91
N ALA A 108 21.37 -7.80 -17.06
CA ALA A 108 22.42 -8.23 -17.98
C ALA A 108 23.77 -8.11 -17.26
N PRO A 109 24.61 -9.15 -17.22
CA PRO A 109 26.00 -9.00 -16.81
C PRO A 109 26.72 -8.19 -17.89
N GLN A 110 27.03 -6.92 -17.62
CA GLN A 110 28.05 -6.22 -18.39
C GLN A 110 29.40 -6.83 -18.03
N ALA A 111 30.02 -7.52 -18.99
CA ALA A 111 31.40 -7.96 -18.90
C ALA A 111 32.33 -6.73 -18.81
N PRO A 112 33.43 -6.77 -18.04
CA PRO A 112 34.38 -5.68 -18.00
C PRO A 112 35.14 -5.63 -19.33
N THR A 113 35.05 -4.50 -20.04
CA THR A 113 35.93 -4.21 -21.17
C THR A 113 37.31 -3.83 -20.62
N GLU A 114 38.23 -4.79 -20.62
CA GLU A 114 39.66 -4.52 -20.47
C GLU A 114 40.19 -3.87 -21.75
N GLN A 115 40.54 -2.58 -21.66
CA GLN A 115 41.73 -1.95 -22.28
C GLN A 115 41.69 -0.45 -21.98
N PRO A 116 42.82 0.15 -21.54
CA PRO A 116 43.70 0.73 -22.55
C PRO A 116 45.16 0.29 -22.46
N SER A 117 45.74 0.33 -23.67
CA SER A 117 47.11 0.03 -24.03
C SER A 117 48.14 0.95 -23.36
N ALA A 118 49.33 0.36 -23.19
CA ALA A 118 50.64 0.89 -22.86
C ALA A 118 50.94 2.37 -23.15
N GLY A 119 51.69 3.00 -22.24
CA GLY A 119 52.36 4.28 -22.52
C GLY A 119 53.17 4.86 -21.35
N THR A 120 54.41 4.39 -21.24
CA THR A 120 55.60 5.19 -20.87
C THR A 120 55.81 5.61 -19.40
N SER A 121 56.88 5.02 -18.87
CA SER A 121 57.60 5.31 -17.64
C SER A 121 58.19 6.73 -17.60
N GLU A 122 58.04 7.42 -16.47
CA GLU A 122 59.07 8.35 -15.97
C GLU A 122 58.89 8.59 -14.46
N PRO A 123 59.90 8.33 -13.61
CA PRO A 123 59.91 8.81 -12.24
C PRO A 123 60.67 10.13 -12.18
N SER A 124 60.09 11.15 -11.56
CA SER A 124 60.84 12.35 -11.15
C SER A 124 60.59 12.68 -9.68
N PRO A 125 61.59 13.27 -9.00
CA PRO A 125 61.89 13.00 -7.60
C PRO A 125 61.33 14.05 -6.65
N LEU A 126 61.34 13.70 -5.37
CA LEU A 126 61.10 14.57 -4.23
C LEU A 126 61.88 15.89 -4.33
N ASP A 127 61.23 17.00 -3.98
CA ASP A 127 61.89 18.05 -3.20
C ASP A 127 60.91 18.83 -2.29
N ARG A 128 61.24 18.76 -0.99
CA ARG A 128 60.93 19.59 0.20
C ARG A 128 59.62 20.39 0.35
N PRO A 129 59.16 20.45 1.62
CA PRO A 129 59.09 21.76 2.25
C PRO A 129 59.99 21.86 3.50
N GLU A 130 60.53 23.06 3.61
CA GLU A 130 61.38 23.65 4.63
C GLU A 130 60.77 23.57 6.03
N ALA A 131 61.64 23.37 7.03
CA ALA A 131 61.32 23.43 8.45
C ALA A 131 61.95 24.69 9.05
N ALA A 132 61.29 25.18 10.11
CA ALA A 132 61.66 26.23 11.07
C ALA A 132 61.05 27.61 10.82
#